data_AF-A0A2J7VRX4-F1
#
_entry.id   AF-A0A2J7VRX4-F1
#
_cell.length_a   1.000
_cell.length_b   1.000
_cell.length_c   1.000
_cell.angle_alpha   90.00
_cell.angle_beta   90.00
_cell.angle_gamma   90.00
#
_symmetry.space_group_name_H-M   'P 1'
#
loop_
_entity.id
_entity.type
_entity.pdbx_description
1 polymer ?
#
loop_
_entity_poly.entity_id
_entity_poly.type
_entity_poly.pdbx_seq_one_letter_code
_entity_poly.pdbx_strand_id
1 'polypeptide(L)'
;MIGFMTTTPATRTVAERQFDVEDARGRTYRVTRYVWEEEREGGWIELFDMLLTETGGIVDELPDGSYCVDGTGTHVRKVPGSVRTRESRQMDAVMPAGATGAH
;
A
#
# COMPACT_ATOMS: atom_id res chain seq x y z
N MET A 1 -29.51 -29.25 12.39
CA MET A 1 -28.45 -28.45 13.05
C MET A 1 -27.60 -27.89 11.92
N ILE A 2 -27.82 -26.64 11.52
CA ILE A 2 -27.07 -26.01 10.42
C ILE A 2 -25.86 -25.37 11.10
N GLY A 3 -24.68 -25.96 10.91
CA GLY A 3 -23.44 -25.38 11.38
C GLY A 3 -23.21 -24.07 10.64
N PHE A 4 -23.16 -22.96 11.35
CA PHE A 4 -22.65 -21.71 10.79
C PHE A 4 -21.17 -21.94 10.50
N MET A 5 -20.84 -22.23 9.24
CA MET A 5 -19.47 -22.10 8.75
C MET A 5 -19.17 -20.60 8.80
N THR A 6 -18.50 -20.16 9.86
CA THR A 6 -17.87 -18.85 9.90
C THR A 6 -16.72 -18.88 8.92
N THR A 7 -16.99 -18.59 7.65
CA THR A 7 -15.94 -18.38 6.65
C THR A 7 -15.19 -17.13 7.06
N THR A 8 -13.93 -17.27 7.45
CA THR A 8 -13.05 -16.12 7.70
C THR A 8 -13.00 -15.28 6.41
N PRO A 9 -13.27 -13.97 6.46
CA PRO A 9 -13.13 -13.10 5.31
C PRO A 9 -11.74 -13.22 4.71
N ALA A 10 -11.64 -13.34 3.39
CA ALA A 10 -10.36 -13.36 2.71
C ALA A 10 -9.70 -11.97 2.80
N THR A 11 -8.42 -11.91 3.12
CA THR A 11 -7.64 -10.66 3.14
C THR A 11 -6.50 -10.72 2.14
N ARG A 12 -6.14 -9.57 1.56
CA ARG A 12 -5.01 -9.45 0.64
C ARG A 12 -4.29 -8.12 0.80
N THR A 13 -3.01 -8.10 0.44
CA THR A 13 -2.23 -6.86 0.33
C THR A 13 -1.96 -6.56 -1.14
N VAL A 14 -2.23 -5.33 -1.54
CA VAL A 14 -2.15 -4.88 -2.93
C VAL A 14 -1.19 -3.70 -3.01
N ALA A 15 -0.25 -3.75 -3.94
CA ALA A 15 0.49 -2.56 -4.34
C ALA A 15 -0.42 -1.74 -5.28
N GLU A 16 -1.05 -0.70 -4.76
CA GLU A 16 -2.13 0.03 -5.45
C GLU A 16 -1.59 1.12 -6.38
N ARG A 17 -0.64 1.93 -5.88
CA ARG A 17 0.02 2.98 -6.66
C ARG A 17 1.48 3.14 -6.29
N GLN A 18 2.26 3.67 -7.23
CA GLN A 18 3.62 4.12 -7.02
C GLN A 18 3.77 5.57 -7.47
N PHE A 19 4.67 6.28 -6.83
CA PHE A 19 5.10 7.62 -7.24
C PHE A 19 6.51 7.86 -6.73
N ASP A 20 7.18 8.84 -7.33
CA ASP A 20 8.52 9.21 -6.92
C ASP A 20 8.46 10.46 -6.03
N VAL A 21 9.31 10.52 -5.02
CA VAL A 21 9.47 11.67 -4.11
C VAL A 21 10.91 12.14 -4.11
N GLU A 22 11.13 13.44 -3.92
CA GLU A 22 12.45 14.07 -3.92
C GLU A 22 12.70 14.81 -2.61
N ASP A 23 13.90 14.63 -2.05
CA ASP A 23 14.35 15.37 -0.85
C ASP A 23 15.03 16.71 -1.19
N ALA A 24 15.35 17.50 -0.17
CA ALA A 24 16.03 18.80 -0.35
C ALA A 24 17.46 18.69 -0.96
N ARG A 25 18.03 17.49 -1.08
CA ARG A 25 19.33 17.22 -1.69
C ARG A 25 19.22 16.73 -3.14
N GLY A 26 18.01 16.67 -3.69
CA GLY A 26 17.73 16.19 -5.04
C GLY A 26 17.81 14.66 -5.16
N ARG A 27 17.75 13.92 -4.05
CA ARG A 27 17.68 12.46 -4.10
C ARG A 27 16.23 12.04 -4.31
N THR A 28 16.02 11.20 -5.30
CA THR A 28 14.70 10.65 -5.64
C THR A 28 14.54 9.25 -5.07
N TYR A 29 13.35 8.96 -4.53
CA TYR A 29 12.98 7.67 -3.97
C TYR A 29 11.65 7.22 -4.56
N ARG A 30 11.52 5.93 -4.86
CA ARG A 30 10.20 5.37 -5.20
C ARG A 30 9.42 5.05 -3.94
N VAL A 31 8.18 5.53 -3.89
CA VAL A 31 7.18 5.21 -2.87
C VAL A 31 6.13 4.31 -3.48
N THR A 32 5.76 3.25 -2.76
CA THR A 32 4.64 2.37 -3.08
C THR A 32 3.57 2.52 -2.00
N ARG A 33 2.32 2.73 -2.41
CA ARG A 33 1.16 2.59 -1.54
C ARG A 33 0.72 1.14 -1.54
N TYR A 34 0.79 0.53 -0.37
CA TYR A 34 0.21 -0.77 -0.11
C TYR A 34 -1.16 -0.58 0.53
N VAL A 35 -2.12 -1.37 0.09
CA VAL A 35 -3.48 -1.39 0.61
C VAL A 35 -3.78 -2.79 1.12
N TRP A 36 -4.31 -2.90 2.33
CA TRP A 36 -4.88 -4.12 2.86
C TRP A 36 -6.37 -4.11 2.59
N GLU A 37 -6.82 -5.13 1.88
CA GLU A 37 -8.21 -5.28 1.49
C GLU A 37 -8.80 -6.55 2.09
N GLU A 38 -10.08 -6.48 2.44
CA GLU A 38 -10.88 -7.62 2.90
C GLU A 38 -12.06 -7.85 1.98
N GLU A 39 -12.35 -9.11 1.67
CA GLU A 39 -13.53 -9.49 0.90
C GLU A 39 -14.78 -9.42 1.78
N ARG A 40 -15.72 -8.55 1.43
CA ARG A 40 -17.04 -8.43 2.05
C ARG A 40 -18.11 -8.39 0.98
N GLU A 41 -19.16 -9.21 1.16
CA GLU A 41 -20.36 -9.19 0.31
C GLU A 41 -20.07 -9.29 -1.21
N GLY A 42 -18.99 -9.99 -1.60
CA GLY A 42 -18.58 -10.15 -3.00
C GLY A 42 -17.77 -8.98 -3.58
N GLY A 43 -17.35 -8.03 -2.74
CA GLY A 43 -16.45 -6.93 -3.09
C GLY A 43 -15.21 -6.89 -2.20
N TRP A 44 -14.17 -6.19 -2.65
CA TRP A 44 -12.97 -5.91 -1.86
C TRP A 44 -13.10 -4.52 -1.25
N ILE A 45 -12.96 -4.42 0.07
CA ILE A 45 -12.95 -3.13 0.78
C ILE A 45 -11.55 -2.84 1.31
N GLU A 46 -11.11 -1.59 1.20
CA GLU A 46 -9.88 -1.13 1.83
C GLU A 46 -10.07 -1.00 3.34
N LEU A 47 -9.15 -1.60 4.10
CA LEU A 47 -9.12 -1.52 5.56
C LEU A 47 -8.05 -0.55 6.07
N PHE A 48 -6.90 -0.55 5.41
CA PHE A 48 -5.71 0.18 5.82
C PHE A 48 -4.79 0.40 4.63
N ASP A 49 -4.04 1.49 4.63
CA ASP A 49 -2.98 1.75 3.67
C ASP A 49 -1.67 2.18 4.33
N MET A 50 -0.58 1.97 3.61
CA MET A 50 0.76 2.36 4.04
C MET A 50 1.56 2.81 2.83
N LEU A 51 2.29 3.91 2.99
CA LEU A 51 3.28 4.35 2.01
C LEU A 51 4.66 3.89 2.45
N LEU A 52 5.37 3.21 1.56
CA LEU A 52 6.70 2.68 1.85
C LEU A 52 7.66 3.07 0.72
N THR A 53 8.85 3.56 1.08
CA THR A 53 9.94 3.72 0.11
C THR A 53 10.47 2.36 -0.33
N GLU A 54 11.12 2.29 -1.49
CA GLU A 54 11.81 1.08 -1.96
C GLU A 54 12.93 0.61 -1.00
N THR A 55 13.40 1.48 -0.11
CA THR A 55 14.39 1.18 0.93
C THR A 55 13.76 0.79 2.27
N GLY A 56 12.44 0.65 2.35
CA GLY A 56 11.73 0.24 3.56
C GLY A 56 11.43 1.36 4.57
N GLY A 57 11.57 2.63 4.18
CA GLY A 57 11.16 3.76 5.01
C GLY A 57 9.65 3.97 4.93
N ILE A 58 8.99 4.12 6.08
CA ILE A 58 7.56 4.48 6.13
C ILE A 58 7.44 5.96 5.75
N VAL A 59 6.39 6.31 5.01
CA VAL A 59 6.15 7.66 4.55
C VAL A 59 4.78 8.14 5.02
N ASP A 60 4.77 9.29 5.68
CA ASP A 60 3.53 9.95 6.09
C ASP A 60 3.22 11.11 5.16
N GLU A 61 1.95 11.26 4.79
CA GLU A 61 1.46 12.45 4.10
C GLU A 61 1.20 13.56 5.13
N LEU A 62 1.73 14.75 4.87
CA LEU A 62 1.58 15.93 5.71
C LEU A 62 0.37 16.77 5.29
N PRO A 63 -0.18 17.63 6.17
CA PRO A 63 -1.38 18.42 5.88
C PRO A 63 -1.26 19.37 4.67
N ASP A 64 -0.04 19.71 4.26
CA ASP A 64 0.26 20.57 3.12
C ASP A 64 0.42 19.80 1.80
N GLY A 65 0.21 18.48 1.80
CA GLY A 65 0.38 17.60 0.65
C GLY A 65 1.83 17.23 0.35
N SER A 66 2.78 17.63 1.21
CA SER A 66 4.14 17.09 1.20
C SER A 66 4.21 15.78 2.00
N TYR A 67 5.38 15.16 2.03
CA TYR A 67 5.56 13.89 2.72
C TYR A 67 6.75 13.96 3.69
N CYS A 68 6.69 13.14 4.73
CA CYS A 68 7.79 12.92 5.65
C CYS A 68 8.17 11.44 5.64
N VAL A 69 9.46 11.14 5.54
CA VAL A 69 9.95 9.77 5.77
C VAL A 69 10.09 9.57 7.27
N ASP A 70 9.20 8.76 7.83
CA ASP A 70 9.19 8.38 9.24
C ASP A 70 10.51 7.70 9.64
N GLY A 71 10.89 7.86 10.90
CA GLY A 71 12.17 7.42 11.46
C GLY A 71 13.37 8.31 11.09
N THR A 72 13.30 9.12 10.03
CA THR A 72 14.36 10.07 9.67
C THR A 72 13.95 11.55 9.77
N GLY A 73 12.65 11.85 9.74
CA GLY A 73 12.14 13.22 9.70
C GLY A 73 12.45 13.94 8.38
N THR A 74 12.82 13.20 7.33
CA THR A 74 13.21 13.78 6.03
C THR A 74 11.96 14.23 5.30
N HIS A 75 11.85 15.54 5.07
CA HIS A 75 10.79 16.11 4.23
C HIS A 75 11.09 15.84 2.76
N VAL A 76 10.09 15.32 2.06
CA VAL A 76 10.16 15.02 0.63
C VAL A 76 8.91 15.52 -0.09
N ARG A 77 9.05 15.80 -1.38
CA ARG A 77 7.95 16.28 -2.22
C ARG A 77 7.73 15.31 -3.36
N LYS A 78 6.48 15.10 -3.74
CA LYS A 78 6.14 14.28 -4.89
C LYS A 78 6.68 14.88 -6.18
N VAL A 79 7.33 14.05 -6.98
CA VAL A 79 7.81 14.41 -8.32
C VAL A 79 6.59 14.47 -9.26
N PRO A 80 6.31 15.61 -9.91
CA PRO A 80 5.18 15.75 -10.83
C PRO A 80 5.22 14.70 -11.95
N GLY A 81 4.07 14.11 -12.28
CA GLY A 81 3.96 13.13 -13.38
C GLY A 81 4.53 11.72 -13.08
N SER A 82 5.00 11.45 -11.87
CA SER A 82 5.60 10.15 -11.50
C SER A 82 4.59 9.06 -11.14
N VAL A 83 3.29 9.37 -11.09
CA VAL A 83 2.25 8.45 -10.60
C VAL A 83 2.05 7.29 -11.57
N ARG A 84 2.02 6.08 -11.00
CA ARG A 84 1.79 4.80 -11.68
C ARG A 84 0.76 4.05 -10.85
N THR A 85 -0.32 3.56 -11.46
CA THR A 85 -1.38 2.82 -10.74
C THR A 85 -1.39 1.35 -11.13
N ARG A 86 -1.99 0.51 -10.28
CA ARG A 86 -2.23 -0.91 -10.53
C ARG A 86 -3.00 -1.18 -11.82
N GLU A 87 -3.93 -0.31 -12.19
CA GLU A 87 -4.67 -0.43 -13.46
C GLU A 87 -3.77 -0.16 -14.68
N SER A 88 -2.68 0.59 -14.48
CA SER A 88 -1.78 1.01 -15.57
C SER A 88 -0.71 -0.02 -15.91
N ARG A 89 -0.38 -0.98 -15.01
CA ARG A 89 0.49 -2.15 -15.24
C ARG A 89 0.18 -3.23 -14.20
N GLN A 90 0.30 -4.50 -14.60
CA GLN A 90 0.23 -5.71 -13.77
C GLN A 90 1.15 -5.60 -12.52
N MET A 91 0.66 -4.92 -11.48
CA MET A 91 1.28 -4.87 -10.16
C MET A 91 0.73 -6.06 -9.40
N ASP A 92 1.58 -7.08 -9.24
CA ASP A 92 1.19 -8.34 -8.63
C ASP A 92 0.69 -8.12 -7.20
N ALA A 93 -0.49 -8.67 -6.89
CA ALA A 93 -0.96 -8.75 -5.52
C ALA A 93 0.02 -9.65 -4.76
N VAL A 94 0.66 -9.10 -3.73
CA VAL A 94 1.50 -9.91 -2.84
C VAL A 94 0.57 -10.55 -1.82
N MET A 95 0.18 -11.79 -2.10
CA MET A 95 -0.54 -12.60 -1.12
C MET A 95 0.41 -12.95 0.03
N PRO A 96 0.10 -12.61 1.30
CA PRO A 96 0.87 -13.15 2.40
C PRO A 96 0.76 -14.68 2.39
N ALA A 97 1.91 -15.36 2.39
CA ALA A 97 1.99 -16.80 2.53
C ALA A 97 1.43 -17.18 3.91
N GLY A 98 0.17 -17.62 3.95
CA GLY A 98 -0.56 -17.85 5.20
C GLY A 98 -2.06 -18.10 5.03
N ALA A 99 -2.64 -17.78 3.87
CA ALA A 99 -3.98 -18.25 3.49
C ALA A 99 -3.96 -19.76 3.15
N THR A 100 -3.54 -20.58 4.10
CA THR A 100 -3.91 -22.00 4.10
C THR A 100 -5.33 -22.04 4.63
N GLY A 101 -6.29 -22.20 3.71
CA GLY A 101 -7.61 -22.68 4.08
C GLY A 101 -7.42 -24.01 4.80
N ALA A 102 -7.57 -24.02 6.12
CA ALA A 102 -7.70 -25.24 6.87
C ALA A 102 -9.04 -25.87 6.48
N HIS A 103 -8.94 -27.14 6.07
CA HIS A 103 -9.94 -28.15 5.68
C HIS A 103 -11.41 -27.91 6.03
#